data_AF-A0A8T0CHT3-F1
#
_entry.id   AF-A0A8T0CHT3-F1
#
_cell.length_a   1.000
_cell.length_b   1.000
_cell.length_c   1.000
_cell.angle_alpha   90.00
_cell.angle_beta   90.00
_cell.angle_gamma   90.00
#
_symmetry.space_group_name_H-M   'P 1'
#
loop_
_entity.id
_entity.type
_entity.pdbx_description
1 polymer ?
#
loop_
_entity_poly.entity_id
_entity_poly.type
_entity_poly.pdbx_seq_one_letter_code
_entity_poly.pdbx_strand_id
1 'polypeptide(L)'
;MGDLHALRQRHQVRVLIRGLLVKELQHRLAYRRGATEIKQHPFFQSVNWALIRCANPLDVPRPVAPESPMKPASSTPQTSESEVTGVDMKPSGYYLEIDFF
;
A
#
# COMPACT_ATOMS: atom_id res chain seq x y z
N MET A 1 -10.94 -11.25 -30.18
CA MET A 1 -9.59 -10.61 -30.02
C MET A 1 -9.07 -10.63 -28.58
N GLY A 2 -9.91 -10.77 -27.54
CA GLY A 2 -9.49 -10.73 -26.13
C GLY A 2 -8.70 -11.95 -25.62
N ASP A 3 -8.93 -13.14 -26.17
CA ASP A 3 -8.34 -14.39 -25.62
C ASP A 3 -6.83 -14.50 -25.83
N LEU A 4 -6.30 -13.98 -26.94
CA LEU A 4 -4.88 -14.04 -27.24
C LEU A 4 -4.06 -13.16 -26.28
N HIS A 5 -4.57 -11.97 -25.95
CA HIS A 5 -3.91 -11.08 -25.00
C HIS A 5 -3.91 -11.70 -23.59
N ALA A 6 -5.02 -12.30 -23.16
CA ALA A 6 -5.11 -13.00 -21.89
C ALA A 6 -4.14 -14.21 -21.83
N LEU A 7 -4.03 -14.98 -22.92
CA LEU A 7 -3.10 -16.10 -22.99
C LEU A 7 -1.63 -15.64 -22.94
N ARG A 8 -1.30 -14.56 -23.65
CA ARG A 8 0.03 -13.93 -23.60
C ARG A 8 0.37 -13.46 -22.19
N GLN A 9 -0.55 -12.76 -21.52
CA GLN A 9 -0.36 -12.28 -20.14
C GLN A 9 -0.17 -13.46 -19.18
N ARG A 10 -0.99 -14.50 -19.26
CA ARG A 10 -0.83 -15.73 -18.46
C ARG A 10 0.55 -16.36 -18.63
N HIS A 11 1.03 -16.46 -19.87
CA HIS A 11 2.37 -16.99 -20.13
C HIS A 11 3.46 -16.11 -19.52
N GLN A 12 3.37 -14.79 -19.72
CA GLN A 12 4.34 -13.82 -19.18
C GLN A 12 4.40 -13.86 -17.65
N VAL A 13 3.25 -13.96 -16.96
CA VAL A 13 3.20 -14.12 -15.49
C VAL A 13 3.93 -15.38 -15.06
N ARG A 14 3.69 -16.52 -15.73
CA ARG A 14 4.34 -17.79 -15.37
C ARG A 14 5.85 -17.73 -15.52
N VAL A 15 6.36 -17.08 -16.57
CA VAL A 15 7.80 -16.89 -16.78
C VAL A 15 8.39 -15.97 -15.70
N LEU A 16 7.71 -14.86 -15.40
CA LEU A 16 8.12 -13.94 -14.34
C LEU A 16 8.25 -14.63 -12.99
N ILE A 17 7.21 -15.35 -12.56
CA ILE A 17 7.19 -16.05 -11.27
C ILE A 17 8.29 -17.11 -11.20
N ARG A 18 8.50 -17.86 -12.28
CA ARG A 18 9.59 -18.85 -12.35
C ARG A 18 10.97 -18.20 -12.17
N GLY A 19 11.21 -17.04 -12.79
CA GLY A 19 12.46 -16.31 -12.65
C GLY A 19 12.68 -15.74 -11.24
N LEU A 20 11.60 -15.30 -10.57
CA LEU A 20 11.67 -14.80 -9.19
C LEU A 20 11.89 -15.91 -8.17
N LEU A 21 11.32 -17.09 -8.40
CA LEU A 21 11.35 -18.24 -7.48
C LEU A 21 12.47 -19.24 -7.79
N VAL A 22 13.54 -18.80 -8.46
CA VAL A 22 14.73 -19.64 -8.65
C VAL A 22 15.44 -19.83 -7.30
N LYS A 23 15.74 -21.10 -6.99
CA LYS A 23 16.45 -21.51 -5.76
C LYS A 23 17.84 -20.88 -5.70
N GLU A 24 18.60 -21.00 -6.78
CA GLU A 24 19.97 -20.49 -6.89
C GLU A 24 19.99 -18.98 -7.11
N LEU A 25 20.67 -18.24 -6.24
CA LEU A 25 20.66 -16.76 -6.25
C LEU A 25 21.23 -16.19 -7.56
N GLN A 26 22.30 -16.79 -8.09
CA GLN A 26 22.95 -16.32 -9.32
C GLN A 26 22.05 -16.40 -10.56
N HIS A 27 21.03 -17.25 -10.52
CA HIS A 27 20.07 -17.45 -11.60
C HIS A 27 18.72 -16.79 -11.31
N ARG A 28 18.55 -16.16 -10.14
CA ARG A 28 17.32 -15.46 -9.79
C ARG A 28 17.21 -14.17 -10.59
N LEU A 29 16.00 -13.90 -11.09
CA LEU A 29 15.68 -12.62 -11.70
C LEU A 29 15.98 -11.48 -10.70
N ALA A 30 16.56 -10.39 -11.19
CA ALA A 30 17.07 -9.26 -10.41
C ALA A 30 18.43 -9.47 -9.72
N TYR A 31 19.13 -10.58 -9.95
CA TYR A 31 20.45 -10.79 -9.35
C TYR A 31 21.52 -9.82 -9.90
N ARG A 32 21.55 -9.57 -11.21
CA ARG A 32 22.63 -8.77 -11.84
C ARG A 32 22.36 -7.27 -11.84
N ARG A 33 21.17 -6.85 -12.29
CA ARG A 33 20.80 -5.43 -12.46
C ARG A 33 19.70 -4.99 -11.50
N GLY A 34 19.40 -5.78 -10.47
CA GLY A 34 18.40 -5.47 -9.47
C GLY A 34 16.99 -5.37 -10.06
N ALA A 35 16.17 -4.51 -9.44
CA ALA A 35 14.76 -4.34 -9.79
C ALA A 35 14.53 -3.89 -11.25
N THR A 36 15.54 -3.38 -11.94
CA THR A 36 15.41 -2.99 -13.36
C THR A 36 15.06 -4.17 -14.26
N GLU A 37 15.54 -5.38 -13.95
CA GLU A 37 15.20 -6.59 -14.72
C GLU A 37 13.72 -6.96 -14.59
N ILE A 38 13.17 -6.76 -13.40
CA ILE A 38 11.74 -6.99 -13.12
C ILE A 38 10.92 -5.95 -13.89
N LYS A 39 11.28 -4.66 -13.79
CA LYS A 39 10.57 -3.56 -14.47
C LYS A 39 10.55 -3.70 -15.99
N GLN A 40 11.61 -4.27 -16.57
CA GLN A 40 11.75 -4.49 -18.02
C GLN A 40 11.07 -5.78 -18.52
N HIS A 41 10.55 -6.62 -17.61
CA HIS A 41 9.91 -7.86 -18.01
C HIS A 41 8.64 -7.57 -18.84
N PRO A 42 8.35 -8.34 -19.92
CA PRO A 42 7.19 -8.10 -20.79
C PRO A 42 5.82 -8.07 -20.10
N PHE A 43 5.70 -8.69 -18.92
CA PHE A 43 4.50 -8.60 -18.08
C PHE A 43 4.20 -7.16 -17.65
N PHE A 44 5.23 -6.36 -17.37
CA PHE A 44 5.09 -4.97 -16.91
C PHE A 44 5.24 -3.94 -18.04
N GLN A 45 5.18 -4.37 -19.31
CA GLN A 45 5.38 -3.49 -20.47
C GLN A 45 4.39 -2.31 -20.52
N SER A 46 3.17 -2.49 -20.01
CA SER A 46 2.14 -1.45 -19.96
C SER A 46 2.19 -0.59 -18.70
N VAL A 47 3.14 -0.83 -17.78
CA VAL A 47 3.22 -0.10 -16.52
C VAL A 47 4.06 1.17 -16.70
N ASN A 48 3.46 2.31 -16.37
CA ASN A 48 4.20 3.57 -16.23
C ASN A 48 4.78 3.69 -14.81
N TRP A 49 6.04 3.27 -14.66
CA TRP A 49 6.74 3.29 -13.37
C TRP A 49 6.95 4.68 -12.78
N ALA A 50 7.00 5.74 -13.59
CA ALA A 50 7.16 7.11 -13.10
C ALA A 50 5.88 7.63 -12.41
N LEU A 51 4.72 7.10 -12.80
CA LEU A 51 3.41 7.54 -12.32
C LEU A 51 2.78 6.58 -11.30
N ILE A 52 3.41 5.45 -10.98
CA ILE A 52 2.78 4.42 -10.15
C ILE A 52 2.36 4.92 -8.76
N ARG A 53 3.12 5.84 -8.18
CA ARG A 53 2.82 6.49 -6.89
C ARG A 53 1.64 7.46 -6.93
N CYS A 54 1.29 7.91 -8.14
CA CYS A 54 0.20 8.85 -8.39
C CYS A 54 -1.03 8.14 -8.98
N ALA A 55 -0.94 6.84 -9.27
CA ALA A 55 -2.06 6.07 -9.79
C ALA A 55 -3.11 5.90 -8.70
N ASN A 56 -4.39 6.06 -9.06
CA ASN A 56 -5.46 5.77 -8.14
C ASN A 56 -5.42 4.27 -7.81
N PRO A 57 -5.32 3.87 -6.53
CA PRO A 57 -5.38 2.47 -6.15
C PRO A 57 -6.69 1.86 -6.69
N LEU A 58 -6.58 0.70 -7.33
CA LEU A 58 -7.72 0.03 -7.97
C LEU A 58 -8.79 -0.40 -6.96
N ASP A 59 -8.38 -0.66 -5.72
CA ASP A 59 -9.26 -0.95 -4.61
C ASP A 59 -8.76 -0.20 -3.37
N VAL A 60 -9.64 0.56 -2.73
CA VAL A 60 -9.36 1.25 -1.47
C VAL A 60 -10.24 0.60 -0.42
N PRO A 61 -9.65 -0.14 0.55
CA PRO A 61 -10.41 -0.69 1.66
C PRO A 61 -11.21 0.42 2.35
N ARG A 62 -12.50 0.17 2.62
CA ARG A 62 -13.32 1.10 3.38
C ARG A 62 -12.66 1.34 4.73
N PRO A 63 -12.52 2.60 5.18
CA PRO A 63 -12.07 2.89 6.53
C PRO A 63 -12.93 2.13 7.53
N VAL A 64 -12.28 1.33 8.37
CA VAL A 64 -12.95 0.71 9.51
C VAL A 64 -13.34 1.88 10.42
N ALA A 65 -14.64 2.10 10.62
CA ALA A 65 -15.08 3.13 11.55
C ALA A 65 -14.42 2.84 12.90
N PRO A 66 -13.77 3.81 13.56
CA PRO A 66 -13.38 3.62 14.94
C PRO A 66 -14.67 3.36 15.70
N GLU A 67 -14.83 2.14 16.22
CA GLU A 67 -15.87 1.79 17.18
C GLU A 67 -15.86 2.90 18.24
N SER A 68 -16.86 3.77 18.17
CA SER A 68 -17.06 4.82 19.16
C SER A 68 -17.29 4.07 20.47
N PRO A 69 -16.43 4.24 21.50
CA PRO A 69 -16.70 3.61 22.78
C PRO A 69 -18.04 4.17 23.25
N MET A 70 -19.01 3.28 23.37
CA MET A 70 -20.36 3.56 23.85
C MET A 70 -20.28 4.52 25.04
N LYS A 71 -20.78 5.75 24.86
CA LYS A 71 -21.08 6.63 25.99
C LYS A 71 -22.32 6.05 26.69
N PRO A 72 -22.24 5.59 27.95
CA PRO A 72 -23.43 5.28 28.71
C PRO A 72 -24.22 6.58 28.93
N ALA A 73 -25.50 6.52 28.61
CA ALA A 73 -26.43 7.61 28.82
C ALA A 73 -26.64 7.88 30.31
N SER A 74 -26.45 9.14 30.73
CA SER A 74 -27.17 9.71 31.86
C SER A 74 -27.33 11.23 31.71
N SER A 75 -28.58 11.63 31.52
CA SER A 75 -29.32 12.80 32.04
C SER A 75 -28.62 14.17 32.25
N THR A 76 -29.18 15.17 31.56
CA THR A 76 -29.15 16.67 31.61
C THR A 76 -29.10 17.35 33.00
N PRO A 77 -28.99 18.72 33.15
CA PRO A 77 -28.62 19.83 32.23
C PRO A 77 -27.66 20.90 32.85
N GLN A 78 -27.03 21.79 32.05
CA GLN A 78 -27.00 23.28 32.26
C GLN A 78 -25.98 24.07 31.41
N THR A 79 -26.44 25.27 31.04
CA THR A 79 -25.87 26.43 30.34
C THR A 79 -24.54 26.97 30.88
N SER A 80 -23.59 27.34 30.01
CA SER A 80 -22.95 28.68 29.91
C SER A 80 -21.67 28.66 29.07
N GLU A 81 -21.51 29.73 28.30
CA GLU A 81 -20.36 30.08 27.46
C GLU A 81 -19.03 30.10 28.21
N SER A 82 -17.94 29.89 27.46
CA SER A 82 -16.65 30.62 27.51
C SER A 82 -15.38 29.75 27.48
N GLU A 83 -14.51 30.18 26.59
CA GLU A 83 -13.05 30.26 26.74
C GLU A 83 -12.17 29.01 26.59
N VAL A 84 -11.34 29.11 25.55
CA VAL A 84 -10.09 28.40 25.30
C VAL A 84 -9.23 28.32 26.56
N THR A 85 -8.86 27.10 26.98
CA THR A 85 -7.55 26.85 27.59
C THR A 85 -6.98 25.55 27.03
N GLY A 86 -5.80 25.67 26.42
CA GLY A 86 -5.06 24.55 25.88
C GLY A 86 -4.62 23.61 26.98
N VAL A 87 -4.74 22.31 26.73
CA VAL A 87 -4.05 21.28 27.49
C VAL A 87 -3.21 20.50 26.49
N ASP A 88 -1.90 20.66 26.63
CA ASP A 88 -0.87 19.85 25.99
C ASP A 88 -1.18 18.37 26.24
N MET A 89 -1.43 17.64 25.17
CA MET A 89 -1.48 16.18 25.17
C MET A 89 -0.49 15.72 24.11
N LYS A 90 0.76 15.65 24.53
CA LYS A 90 1.84 14.92 23.87
C LYS A 90 1.30 13.57 23.35
N PRO A 91 1.16 13.35 22.03
CA PRO A 91 0.87 12.03 21.53
C PRO A 91 2.11 11.19 21.80
N SER A 92 1.94 10.20 22.68
CA SER A 92 2.93 9.18 22.99
C SER A 92 3.59 8.68 21.71
N GLY A 93 4.92 8.67 21.70
CA GLY A 93 5.74 7.92 20.73
C GLY A 93 5.18 6.50 20.59
N TYR A 94 5.16 5.88 19.42
CA TYR A 94 6.34 5.34 18.76
C TYR A 94 5.96 4.99 17.30
N TYR A 95 5.69 5.96 16.43
CA TYR A 95 5.28 5.61 15.05
C TYR A 95 5.80 6.52 13.93
N LEU A 96 6.86 7.32 14.16
CA LEU A 96 7.43 8.17 13.11
C LEU A 96 8.93 7.97 12.85
N GLU A 97 9.61 7.09 13.59
CA GLU A 97 10.95 6.61 13.20
C GLU A 97 10.81 5.34 12.37
N ILE A 98 10.40 5.49 11.11
CA ILE A 98 10.80 4.53 10.09
C ILE A 98 11.96 5.20 9.37
N ASP A 99 13.18 4.85 9.79
CA ASP A 99 14.39 5.20 9.05
C ASP A 99 14.31 4.56 7.67
N PHE A 100 14.12 5.39 6.65
CA PHE A 100 14.27 4.98 5.26
C PHE A 100 15.78 4.84 4.98
N PHE A 101 16.29 3.62 5.07
CA PHE A 101 17.61 3.24 4.54
C PHE A 101 17.72 3.52 3.04
#